data_AF-A0A2C6LBM7-F1
#
_entry.id   AF-A0A2C6LBM7-F1
#
_cell.length_a   1.000
_cell.length_b   1.000
_cell.length_c   1.000
_cell.angle_alpha   90.00
_cell.angle_beta   90.00
_cell.angle_gamma   90.00
#
_symmetry.space_group_name_H-M   'P 1'
#
loop_
_entity.id
_entity.type
_entity.pdbx_description
1 polymer ?
#
loop_
_entity_poly.entity_id
_entity_poly.type
_entity_poly.pdbx_seq_one_letter_code
_entity_poly.pdbx_strand_id
1 'polypeptide(L)'
;MCAAHLLRKSCFSIATLACQLPCRRPLPATSLSAFGSFRVFSTSSQKATLHKNQLLLTLSSPSESIFVRSPIRSVTVPGSEGAMTLTNGHSQTVARLKAGEVIVRKVDSGDEVEKFFLSDGFVIFKSPDDDSGCCTAEVLGVEVVPVNLLDKESATAALQELLQQGAGAADEWTKARTLLGQELLSSVIRAAP
;
A
#
# COMPACT_ATOMS: atom_id res chain seq x y z
N MET A 1 -16.74 -18.16 -29.71
CA MET A 1 -15.36 -17.63 -29.66
C MET A 1 -15.45 -16.17 -30.08
N CYS A 2 -15.25 -15.15 -29.24
CA CYS A 2 -14.11 -14.91 -28.37
C CYS A 2 -14.52 -14.00 -27.19
N ALA A 3 -14.35 -14.47 -25.96
CA ALA A 3 -14.72 -13.82 -24.70
C ALA A 3 -13.74 -12.72 -24.23
N ALA A 4 -12.96 -12.16 -25.15
CA ALA A 4 -11.83 -11.27 -24.82
C ALA A 4 -12.15 -9.77 -24.85
N HIS A 5 -13.40 -9.38 -25.15
CA HIS A 5 -13.75 -7.96 -25.40
C HIS A 5 -14.45 -7.24 -24.24
N LEU A 6 -14.88 -7.93 -23.17
CA LEU A 6 -15.65 -7.30 -22.08
C LEU A 6 -14.86 -6.98 -20.80
N LEU A 7 -13.63 -7.48 -20.64
CA LEU A 7 -12.86 -7.34 -19.39
C LEU A 7 -12.07 -6.03 -19.24
N ARG A 8 -12.11 -5.12 -20.22
CA ARG A 8 -11.34 -3.86 -20.16
C ARG A 8 -12.10 -2.66 -19.57
N LYS A 9 -13.38 -2.79 -19.22
CA LYS A 9 -14.22 -1.65 -18.81
C LYS A 9 -14.48 -1.52 -17.30
N SER A 10 -13.99 -2.44 -16.44
CA SER A 10 -14.31 -2.41 -14.99
C SER A 10 -13.19 -1.98 -14.06
N CYS A 11 -12.03 -1.53 -14.56
CA CYS A 11 -11.04 -0.84 -13.73
C CYS A 11 -11.38 0.65 -13.72
N PHE A 12 -12.12 1.09 -12.71
CA PHE A 12 -12.19 2.51 -12.34
C PHE A 12 -10.83 2.88 -11.74
N SER A 13 -9.84 3.10 -12.60
CA SER A 13 -8.53 3.64 -12.22
C SER A 13 -8.60 5.15 -12.39
N ILE A 14 -8.56 5.87 -11.27
CA ILE A 14 -8.59 7.34 -11.19
C ILE A 14 -7.32 7.97 -11.83
N ALA A 15 -6.31 7.17 -12.21
CA ALA A 15 -5.02 7.66 -12.70
C ALA A 15 -4.86 7.69 -14.24
N THR A 16 -5.92 7.48 -15.03
CA THR A 16 -5.78 7.28 -16.50
C THR A 16 -5.64 8.59 -17.31
N LEU A 17 -5.00 9.62 -16.77
CA LEU A 17 -4.80 10.88 -17.50
C LEU A 17 -3.41 11.50 -17.31
N ALA A 18 -2.34 10.75 -17.59
CA ALA A 18 -1.05 11.36 -17.87
C ALA A 18 -0.14 10.47 -18.71
N CYS A 19 0.08 10.90 -19.95
CA CYS A 19 1.34 10.76 -20.67
C CYS A 19 1.75 9.36 -21.15
N GLN A 20 1.20 8.99 -22.31
CA GLN A 20 1.96 8.32 -23.37
C GLN A 20 3.20 9.15 -23.74
N LEU A 21 4.34 8.50 -23.96
CA LEU A 21 5.27 8.68 -25.11
C LEU A 21 6.44 7.67 -25.03
N PRO A 22 7.16 7.37 -26.13
CA PRO A 22 7.63 6.04 -26.47
C PRO A 22 9.14 5.79 -26.28
N CYS A 23 9.47 4.49 -26.32
CA CYS A 23 10.81 3.92 -26.41
C CYS A 23 11.67 4.48 -27.55
N ARG A 24 12.95 4.76 -27.24
CA ARG A 24 14.18 4.36 -27.97
C ARG A 24 15.26 5.42 -27.76
N ARG A 25 16.44 5.01 -27.29
CA ARG A 25 17.72 5.43 -27.89
C ARG A 25 18.81 4.38 -27.58
N PRO A 26 19.80 4.23 -28.47
CA PRO A 26 20.63 3.04 -28.62
C PRO A 26 21.88 3.07 -27.71
N LEU A 27 22.36 1.87 -27.39
CA LEU A 27 23.64 1.62 -26.70
C LEU A 27 24.82 1.83 -27.67
N PRO A 28 25.90 2.53 -27.27
CA PRO A 28 27.17 2.45 -27.98
C PRO A 28 28.00 1.28 -27.46
N ALA A 29 28.45 0.45 -28.39
CA ALA A 29 29.48 -0.56 -28.18
C ALA A 29 30.86 0.12 -28.26
N THR A 30 31.69 -0.05 -27.23
CA THR A 30 33.13 0.23 -27.31
C THR A 30 33.93 -0.78 -26.49
N SER A 31 34.76 -1.50 -27.25
CA SER A 31 35.87 -2.41 -26.97
C SER A 31 36.45 -2.56 -25.55
N LEU A 32 36.56 -3.83 -25.19
CA LEU A 32 37.62 -4.51 -24.42
C LEU A 32 38.96 -3.76 -24.26
N SER A 33 39.41 -3.64 -23.02
CA SER A 33 40.80 -3.97 -22.64
C SER A 33 41.00 -4.10 -21.13
N ALA A 34 41.57 -5.26 -20.75
CA ALA A 34 42.56 -5.52 -19.70
C ALA A 34 42.29 -5.15 -18.23
N PHE A 35 42.14 -6.21 -17.43
CA PHE A 35 42.76 -6.47 -16.14
C PHE A 35 43.31 -5.27 -15.34
N GLY A 36 42.60 -4.95 -14.26
CA GLY A 36 43.11 -4.24 -13.09
C GLY A 36 42.22 -4.55 -11.90
N SER A 37 42.77 -5.21 -10.88
CA SER A 37 42.09 -5.50 -9.62
C SER A 37 41.86 -4.19 -8.86
N PHE A 38 40.76 -3.51 -9.15
CA PHE A 38 40.31 -2.35 -8.40
C PHE A 38 39.28 -2.82 -7.38
N ARG A 39 39.75 -3.07 -6.14
CA ARG A 39 38.87 -3.06 -4.97
C ARG A 39 38.35 -1.63 -4.80
N VAL A 40 37.24 -1.32 -5.46
CA VAL A 40 36.46 -0.11 -5.17
C VAL A 40 35.76 -0.35 -3.84
N PHE A 41 36.39 0.12 -2.77
CA PHE A 41 35.76 0.26 -1.47
C PHE A 41 34.85 1.50 -1.54
N SER A 42 33.61 1.31 -1.99
CA SER A 42 32.60 2.37 -1.98
C SER A 42 32.16 2.64 -0.54
N THR A 43 32.89 3.50 0.19
CA THR A 43 32.36 4.12 1.39
C THR A 43 31.44 5.28 1.01
N SER A 44 30.31 4.99 0.37
CA SER A 44 29.13 5.81 0.61
C SER A 44 28.56 5.33 1.93
N SER A 45 29.03 5.93 3.03
CA SER A 45 28.37 5.84 4.33
C SER A 45 26.99 6.48 4.16
N GLN A 46 26.04 5.71 3.63
CA GLN A 46 24.65 5.93 3.98
C GLN A 46 24.62 5.73 5.49
N LYS A 47 24.29 6.80 6.20
CA LYS A 47 24.10 6.81 7.64
C LYS A 47 22.97 5.84 7.95
N ALA A 48 23.30 4.55 8.05
CA ALA A 48 22.45 3.54 8.63
C ALA A 48 22.37 3.91 10.10
N THR A 49 21.38 4.74 10.42
CA THR A 49 20.96 4.97 11.79
C THR A 49 20.70 3.59 12.38
N LEU A 50 21.56 3.18 13.32
CA LEU A 50 21.43 1.92 14.03
C LEU A 50 20.24 2.05 14.96
N HIS A 51 19.05 1.88 14.41
CA HIS A 51 17.82 1.80 15.15
C HIS A 51 17.90 0.53 15.98
N LYS A 52 17.82 0.68 17.31
CA LYS A 52 17.70 -0.44 18.25
C LYS A 52 16.32 -0.42 18.85
N ASN A 53 15.69 -1.58 18.92
CA ASN A 53 14.37 -1.75 19.51
C ASN A 53 13.27 -0.84 18.92
N GLN A 54 13.28 -0.60 17.61
CA GLN A 54 12.23 0.14 16.92
C GLN A 54 11.45 -0.75 15.94
N LEU A 55 10.26 -0.30 15.56
CA LEU A 55 9.46 -0.96 14.52
C LEU A 55 9.80 -0.32 13.17
N LEU A 56 10.29 -1.12 12.23
CA LEU A 56 10.58 -0.67 10.88
C LEU A 56 9.38 -0.95 9.99
N LEU A 57 8.70 0.11 9.53
CA LEU A 57 7.55 0.02 8.64
C LEU A 57 7.96 0.15 7.18
N THR A 58 7.42 -0.75 6.37
CA THR A 58 7.35 -0.59 4.91
C THR A 58 5.89 -0.56 4.52
N LEU A 59 5.43 0.55 3.95
CA LEU A 59 4.06 0.73 3.43
C LEU A 59 4.18 0.89 1.93
N SER A 60 3.57 -0.01 1.16
CA SER A 60 3.74 -0.03 -0.28
C SER A 60 2.46 -0.40 -1.01
N SER A 61 2.24 0.30 -2.13
CA SER A 61 1.34 -0.07 -3.21
C SER A 61 2.17 -0.49 -4.44
N PRO A 62 1.58 -1.17 -5.44
CA PRO A 62 2.26 -1.47 -6.69
C PRO A 62 2.74 -0.21 -7.44
N SER A 63 2.05 0.91 -7.25
CA SER A 63 2.36 2.18 -7.91
C SER A 63 3.45 2.97 -7.18
N GLU A 64 3.45 2.93 -5.85
CA GLU A 64 4.32 3.75 -5.00
C GLU A 64 4.62 3.07 -3.66
N SER A 65 5.87 3.17 -3.21
CA SER A 65 6.30 2.82 -1.84
C SER A 65 6.40 4.08 -0.98
N ILE A 66 5.44 4.26 -0.06
CA ILE A 66 5.33 5.46 0.78
C ILE A 66 6.38 5.45 1.91
N PHE A 67 6.56 4.29 2.55
CA PHE A 67 7.60 4.09 3.56
C PHE A 67 8.47 2.91 3.20
N VAL A 68 9.79 3.07 3.40
CA VAL A 68 10.78 2.01 3.19
C VAL A 68 11.66 1.95 4.43
N ARG A 69 11.47 0.92 5.26
CA ARG A 69 12.19 0.72 6.53
C ARG A 69 12.19 1.96 7.43
N SER A 70 11.08 2.68 7.48
CA SER A 70 10.96 3.89 8.29
C SER A 70 10.75 3.51 9.77
N PRO A 71 11.50 4.09 10.71
CA PRO A 71 11.32 3.84 12.13
C PRO A 71 10.02 4.49 12.63
N ILE A 72 9.14 3.66 13.20
CA ILE A 72 7.87 4.10 13.76
C ILE A 72 7.70 3.56 15.18
N ARG A 73 6.82 4.22 15.95
CA ARG A 73 6.44 3.75 17.28
C ARG A 73 5.38 2.66 17.20
N SER A 74 4.36 2.90 16.38
CA SER A 74 3.24 1.97 16.21
C SER A 74 2.51 2.23 14.91
N VAL A 75 1.95 1.18 14.32
CA VAL A 75 1.04 1.28 13.16
C VAL A 75 -0.29 0.61 13.50
N THR A 76 -1.39 1.31 13.29
CA THR A 76 -2.74 0.74 13.41
C THR A 76 -3.21 0.36 12.02
N VAL A 77 -3.59 -0.91 11.83
CA VAL A 77 -4.05 -1.47 10.55
C VAL A 77 -5.46 -2.05 10.67
N PRO A 78 -6.31 -1.91 9.63
CA PRO A 78 -7.65 -2.49 9.59
C PRO A 78 -7.57 -3.96 9.20
N GLY A 79 -7.40 -4.86 10.18
CA GLY A 79 -7.43 -6.30 9.95
C GLY A 79 -8.83 -6.82 9.60
N SER A 80 -8.91 -7.96 8.93
CA SER A 80 -10.20 -8.53 8.53
C SER A 80 -11.11 -8.92 9.70
N GLU A 81 -10.52 -9.23 10.84
CA GLU A 81 -11.19 -9.56 12.10
C GLU A 81 -11.44 -8.33 12.99
N GLY A 82 -10.73 -7.23 12.73
CA GLY A 82 -10.78 -6.02 13.54
C GLY A 82 -9.53 -5.16 13.36
N ALA A 83 -9.60 -3.90 13.78
CA ALA A 83 -8.44 -3.02 13.78
C ALA A 83 -7.44 -3.44 14.86
N MET A 84 -6.16 -3.53 14.49
CA MET A 84 -5.07 -3.92 15.40
C MET A 84 -3.93 -2.91 15.33
N THR A 85 -3.24 -2.72 16.46
CA THR A 85 -2.07 -1.84 16.52
C THR A 85 -0.81 -2.68 16.73
N LEU A 86 0.09 -2.62 15.77
CA LEU A 86 1.37 -3.30 15.79
C LEU A 86 2.44 -2.37 16.37
N THR A 87 3.20 -2.88 17.33
CA THR A 87 4.32 -2.21 17.99
C THR A 87 5.55 -3.10 17.92
N ASN A 88 6.71 -2.57 18.30
CA ASN A 88 7.89 -3.42 18.47
C ASN A 88 7.65 -4.48 19.57
N GLY A 89 8.11 -5.71 19.35
CA GLY A 89 7.91 -6.84 20.27
C GLY A 89 6.55 -7.56 20.14
N HIS A 90 5.77 -7.28 19.09
CA HIS A 90 4.58 -8.06 18.77
C HIS A 90 4.96 -9.47 18.29
N SER A 91 4.04 -10.43 18.41
CA SER A 91 4.22 -11.76 17.81
C SER A 91 4.27 -11.68 16.29
N GLN A 92 5.00 -12.60 15.65
CA GLN A 92 4.92 -12.77 14.20
C GLN A 92 3.47 -12.99 13.78
N THR A 93 3.01 -12.27 12.77
CA THR A 93 1.60 -12.32 12.35
C THR A 93 1.49 -11.97 10.88
N VAL A 94 0.67 -12.74 10.17
CA VAL A 94 0.22 -12.40 8.82
C VAL A 94 -1.29 -12.24 8.90
N ALA A 95 -1.79 -11.08 8.51
CA ALA A 95 -3.22 -10.81 8.51
C ALA A 95 -3.65 -10.19 7.17
N ARG A 96 -4.84 -10.59 6.71
CA ARG A 96 -5.52 -9.92 5.61
C ARG A 96 -6.15 -8.64 6.13
N LEU A 97 -6.06 -7.58 5.34
CA LEU A 97 -6.62 -6.28 5.66
C LEU A 97 -8.02 -6.13 5.04
N LYS A 98 -8.79 -5.18 5.56
CA LYS A 98 -10.06 -4.73 4.98
C LYS A 98 -9.92 -3.26 4.59
N ALA A 99 -10.88 -2.77 3.80
CA ALA A 99 -10.95 -1.36 3.45
C ALA A 99 -11.07 -0.49 4.71
N GLY A 100 -10.12 0.42 4.90
CA GLY A 100 -10.07 1.26 6.10
C GLY A 100 -8.84 2.15 6.20
N GLU A 101 -8.79 2.95 7.26
CA GLU A 101 -7.65 3.82 7.55
C GLU A 101 -6.53 3.07 8.28
N VAL A 102 -5.31 3.30 7.83
CA VAL A 102 -4.05 2.96 8.48
C VAL A 102 -3.52 4.21 9.13
N ILE A 103 -3.21 4.12 10.42
CA ILE A 103 -2.71 5.22 11.22
C ILE A 103 -1.27 4.91 11.60
N VAL A 104 -0.34 5.70 11.08
CA VAL A 104 1.09 5.58 11.35
C VAL A 104 1.50 6.63 12.38
N ARG A 105 2.12 6.19 13.49
CA ARG A 105 2.72 7.07 14.50
C ARG A 105 4.24 6.94 14.44
N LYS A 106 4.92 8.01 14.02
CA LYS A 106 6.39 8.08 13.96
C LYS A 106 6.98 8.21 15.37
N VAL A 107 8.27 7.90 15.51
CA VAL A 107 8.98 7.99 16.79
C VAL A 107 9.21 9.45 17.19
N ASP A 108 9.53 10.30 16.21
CA ASP A 108 10.01 11.67 16.46
C ASP A 108 8.88 12.70 16.63
N SER A 109 7.68 12.38 16.15
CA SER A 109 6.60 13.37 15.99
C SER A 109 5.62 13.47 17.16
N GLY A 110 5.89 12.82 18.30
CA GLY A 110 5.02 12.86 19.49
C GLY A 110 3.60 12.33 19.22
N ASP A 111 2.70 13.24 18.85
CA ASP A 111 1.27 13.01 18.60
C ASP A 111 0.85 13.14 17.12
N GLU A 112 1.75 13.53 16.21
CA GLU A 112 1.39 13.62 14.79
C GLU A 112 1.15 12.21 14.19
N VAL A 113 -0.03 12.05 13.59
CA VAL A 113 -0.51 10.82 12.99
C VAL A 113 -0.66 10.99 11.48
N GLU A 114 0.01 10.12 10.72
CA GLU A 114 -0.16 10.04 9.27
C GLU A 114 -1.22 8.99 8.95
N LYS A 115 -2.26 9.43 8.25
CA LYS A 115 -3.42 8.59 7.90
C LYS A 115 -3.41 8.26 6.42
N PHE A 116 -3.50 6.96 6.13
CA PHE A 116 -3.60 6.43 4.78
C PHE A 116 -4.83 5.54 4.68
N PHE A 117 -5.57 5.62 3.59
CA PHE A 117 -6.65 4.71 3.29
C PHE A 117 -6.11 3.54 2.47
N LEU A 118 -6.46 2.32 2.89
CA LEU A 118 -6.21 1.08 2.16
C LEU A 118 -7.50 0.55 1.57
N SER A 119 -7.45 0.07 0.33
CA SER A 119 -8.54 -0.65 -0.31
C SER A 119 -8.62 -2.11 0.17
N ASP A 120 -7.55 -2.86 -0.05
CA ASP A 120 -7.36 -4.25 0.39
C ASP A 120 -5.85 -4.55 0.43
N GLY A 121 -5.46 -5.60 1.13
CA GLY A 121 -4.05 -5.99 1.23
C GLY A 121 -3.73 -6.99 2.33
N PHE A 122 -2.44 -7.07 2.62
CA PHE A 122 -1.89 -7.94 3.67
C PHE A 122 -0.90 -7.16 4.54
N VAL A 123 -0.87 -7.51 5.81
CA VAL A 123 0.20 -7.12 6.71
C VAL A 123 1.02 -8.34 7.07
N ILE A 124 2.34 -8.18 7.03
CA ILE A 124 3.31 -9.19 7.41
C ILE A 124 4.19 -8.58 8.51
N PHE A 125 4.07 -9.13 9.71
CA PHE A 125 4.91 -8.75 10.84
C PHE A 125 5.93 -9.85 11.10
N LYS A 126 7.21 -9.49 11.04
CA LYS A 126 8.33 -10.41 11.29
C LYS A 126 9.01 -10.02 12.61
N SER A 127 9.44 -11.03 13.34
CA SER A 127 10.30 -10.86 14.50
C SER A 127 11.65 -10.28 14.08
N PRO A 128 12.43 -9.70 15.00
CA PRO A 128 13.80 -9.32 14.69
C PRO A 128 14.61 -10.56 14.29
N ASP A 129 15.21 -10.52 13.10
CA ASP A 129 16.13 -11.57 12.64
C ASP A 129 17.58 -11.33 13.13
N ASP A 130 17.89 -10.07 13.49
CA ASP A 130 19.23 -9.62 13.89
C ASP A 130 19.30 -9.27 15.39
N ASP A 131 20.52 -9.18 15.93
CA ASP A 131 20.83 -8.66 17.28
C ASP A 131 20.41 -7.19 17.50
N SER A 132 19.84 -6.53 16.47
CA SER A 132 19.34 -5.16 16.52
C SER A 132 18.07 -5.01 17.38
N GLY A 133 17.32 -6.11 17.58
CA GLY A 133 16.06 -6.10 18.32
C GLY A 133 14.93 -5.32 17.63
N CYS A 134 15.08 -5.01 16.35
CA CYS A 134 14.08 -4.28 15.56
C CYS A 134 13.13 -5.24 14.83
N CYS A 135 11.84 -5.16 15.13
CA CYS A 135 10.83 -5.86 14.34
C CYS A 135 10.60 -5.15 12.99
N THR A 136 10.19 -5.90 11.98
CA THR A 136 9.80 -5.34 10.67
C THR A 136 8.32 -5.59 10.41
N ALA A 137 7.59 -4.55 10.04
CA ALA A 137 6.22 -4.63 9.56
C ALA A 137 6.14 -4.20 8.10
N GLU A 138 5.58 -5.06 7.26
CA GLU A 138 5.34 -4.83 5.84
C GLU A 138 3.83 -4.76 5.63
N VAL A 139 3.33 -3.57 5.28
CA VAL A 139 1.92 -3.33 4.94
C VAL A 139 1.84 -3.17 3.42
N LEU A 140 1.29 -4.18 2.77
CA LEU A 140 1.18 -4.28 1.33
C LEU A 140 -0.28 -4.07 0.94
N GLY A 141 -0.58 -2.93 0.34
CA GLY A 141 -1.92 -2.60 -0.15
C GLY A 141 -1.99 -2.69 -1.66
N VAL A 142 -3.15 -3.06 -2.22
CA VAL A 142 -3.38 -2.96 -3.67
C VAL A 142 -3.44 -1.50 -4.10
N GLU A 143 -4.16 -0.68 -3.34
CA GLU A 143 -4.15 0.78 -3.48
C GLU A 143 -4.01 1.40 -2.09
N VAL A 144 -3.09 2.36 -1.98
CA VAL A 144 -2.85 3.13 -0.76
C VAL A 144 -2.95 4.61 -1.13
N VAL A 145 -3.86 5.33 -0.49
CA VAL A 145 -4.13 6.73 -0.80
C VAL A 145 -4.12 7.54 0.50
N PRO A 146 -3.43 8.69 0.60
CA PRO A 146 -3.53 9.55 1.77
C PRO A 146 -4.97 10.09 1.92
N VAL A 147 -5.46 10.19 3.16
CA VAL A 147 -6.85 10.56 3.46
C VAL A 147 -7.23 11.95 2.90
N ASN A 148 -6.25 12.84 2.74
CA ASN A 148 -6.44 14.20 2.20
C ASN A 148 -6.86 14.23 0.73
N LEU A 149 -6.68 13.13 -0.01
CA LEU A 149 -7.04 13.03 -1.44
C LEU A 149 -8.40 12.35 -1.67
N LEU A 150 -9.12 11.98 -0.60
CA LEU A 150 -10.42 11.34 -0.70
C LEU A 150 -11.54 12.39 -0.75
N ASP A 151 -12.47 12.20 -1.69
CA ASP A 151 -13.67 13.01 -1.83
C ASP A 151 -14.93 12.23 -1.41
N LYS A 152 -15.75 12.86 -0.56
CA LYS A 152 -17.01 12.29 -0.05
C LYS A 152 -18.11 12.33 -1.10
N GLU A 153 -18.20 13.40 -1.89
CA GLU A 153 -19.30 13.58 -2.83
C GLU A 153 -19.23 12.53 -3.93
N SER A 154 -18.04 12.36 -4.54
CA SER A 154 -17.79 11.32 -5.54
C SER A 154 -18.01 9.91 -4.98
N ALA A 155 -17.62 9.64 -3.72
CA ALA A 155 -17.86 8.35 -3.09
C ALA A 155 -19.35 8.05 -2.88
N THR A 156 -20.16 9.05 -2.50
CA THR A 156 -21.62 8.88 -2.36
C THR A 156 -22.31 8.67 -3.70
N ALA A 157 -21.89 9.38 -4.76
CA ALA A 157 -22.40 9.17 -6.11
C ALA A 157 -22.09 7.75 -6.60
N ALA A 158 -20.84 7.29 -6.44
CA ALA A 158 -20.44 5.92 -6.78
C ALA A 158 -21.23 4.86 -5.99
N LEU A 159 -21.57 5.14 -4.73
CA LEU A 159 -22.39 4.24 -3.92
C LEU A 159 -23.80 4.11 -4.48
N GLN A 160 -24.42 5.22 -4.90
CA GLN A 160 -25.75 5.21 -5.51
C GLN A 160 -25.75 4.46 -6.84
N GLU A 161 -24.73 4.66 -7.69
CA GLU A 161 -24.57 3.91 -8.94
C GLU A 161 -24.42 2.41 -8.70
N LEU A 162 -23.63 2.02 -7.70
CA LEU A 162 -23.38 0.63 -7.35
C LEU A 162 -24.64 -0.05 -6.78
N LEU A 163 -25.44 0.67 -6.01
CA LEU A 163 -26.76 0.21 -5.55
C LEU A 163 -27.73 0.03 -6.72
N GLN A 164 -27.73 0.95 -7.69
CA GLN A 164 -28.57 0.86 -8.88
C GLN A 164 -28.20 -0.35 -9.75
N GLN A 165 -26.90 -0.68 -9.85
CA GLN A 165 -26.42 -1.87 -10.57
C GLN A 165 -26.77 -3.18 -9.83
N GLY A 166 -26.80 -3.16 -8.49
CA GLY A 166 -27.19 -4.30 -7.67
C GLY A 166 -28.70 -4.56 -7.62
N ALA A 167 -29.53 -3.54 -7.88
CA ALA A 167 -30.99 -3.60 -7.86
C ALA A 167 -31.55 -4.42 -9.04
N GLY A 168 -31.47 -5.74 -8.92
CA GLY A 168 -31.99 -6.69 -9.93
C GLY A 168 -30.98 -7.72 -10.42
N ALA A 169 -29.76 -7.72 -9.88
CA ALA A 169 -28.75 -8.71 -10.24
C ALA A 169 -29.12 -10.11 -9.71
N ALA A 170 -29.26 -11.07 -10.62
CA ALA A 170 -29.46 -12.49 -10.27
C ALA A 170 -28.13 -13.18 -9.92
N ASP A 171 -27.04 -12.74 -10.53
CA ASP A 171 -25.70 -13.32 -10.40
C ASP A 171 -25.11 -13.12 -9.00
N GLU A 172 -24.58 -14.21 -8.44
CA GLU A 172 -23.95 -14.21 -7.11
C GLU A 172 -22.73 -13.27 -7.05
N TRP A 173 -21.93 -13.24 -8.12
CA TRP A 173 -20.78 -12.34 -8.22
C TRP A 173 -21.17 -10.86 -8.12
N THR A 174 -22.26 -10.47 -8.78
CA THR A 174 -22.73 -9.08 -8.77
C THR A 174 -23.30 -8.71 -7.39
N LYS A 175 -23.97 -9.64 -6.72
CA LYS A 175 -24.42 -9.46 -5.31
C LYS A 175 -23.23 -9.28 -4.37
N ALA A 176 -22.23 -10.15 -4.45
CA ALA A 176 -21.02 -10.06 -3.62
C ALA A 176 -20.24 -8.76 -3.86
N ARG A 177 -20.05 -8.38 -5.13
CA ARG A 177 -19.42 -7.09 -5.49
C ARG A 177 -20.21 -5.90 -4.95
N THR A 178 -21.53 -5.96 -4.99
CA THR A 178 -22.38 -4.89 -4.46
C THR A 178 -22.19 -4.74 -2.95
N LEU A 179 -22.18 -5.86 -2.21
CA LEU A 179 -21.96 -5.85 -0.76
C LEU A 179 -20.56 -5.34 -0.38
N LEU A 180 -19.51 -5.86 -1.02
CA LEU A 180 -18.13 -5.40 -0.78
C LEU A 180 -17.93 -3.94 -1.18
N GLY A 181 -18.57 -3.50 -2.27
CA GLY A 181 -18.56 -2.10 -2.70
C GLY A 181 -19.24 -1.17 -1.70
N GLN A 182 -20.37 -1.58 -1.11
CA GLN A 182 -21.01 -0.85 -0.02
C GLN A 182 -20.09 -0.74 1.19
N GLU A 183 -19.44 -1.83 1.59
CA GLU A 183 -18.49 -1.84 2.71
C GLU A 183 -17.33 -0.85 2.46
N LEU A 184 -16.66 -0.94 1.30
CA LEU A 184 -15.54 -0.07 0.96
C LEU A 184 -15.95 1.40 0.90
N LEU A 185 -17.01 1.73 0.16
CA LEU A 185 -17.46 3.12 0.00
C LEU A 185 -17.96 3.70 1.32
N SER A 186 -18.61 2.90 2.17
CA SER A 186 -18.99 3.34 3.51
C SER A 186 -17.78 3.65 4.40
N SER A 187 -16.70 2.87 4.29
CA SER A 187 -15.43 3.13 4.96
C SER A 187 -14.76 4.40 4.43
N VAL A 188 -14.78 4.64 3.11
CA VAL A 188 -14.24 5.87 2.49
C VAL A 188 -14.96 7.11 3.03
N ILE A 189 -16.30 7.09 3.04
CA ILE A 189 -17.10 8.24 3.51
C ILE A 189 -16.82 8.56 4.99
N ARG A 190 -16.57 7.53 5.81
CA ARG A 190 -16.21 7.70 7.24
C ARG A 190 -14.79 8.22 7.44
N ALA A 191 -13.85 7.79 6.60
CA ALA A 191 -12.44 8.14 6.73
C ALA A 191 -12.09 9.51 6.13
N ALA A 192 -12.79 9.92 5.07
CA ALA A 192 -12.55 11.20 4.41
C ALA A 192 -12.81 12.40 5.36
N PRO A 193 -12.07 13.52 5.21
CA PRO A 193 -12.24 14.72 6.02
C PRO A 193 -13.57 15.42 5.75
#